data_AF-A0A1A3EU80-F1
#
_entry.id   AF-A0A1A3EU80-F1
#
_cell.length_a   1.000
_cell.length_b   1.000
_cell.length_c   1.000
_cell.angle_alpha   90.00
_cell.angle_beta   90.00
_cell.angle_gamma   90.00
#
_symmetry.space_group_name_H-M   'P 1'
#
loop_
_entity.id
_entity.type
_entity.pdbx_description
1 polymer ?
#
loop_
_entity_poly.entity_id
_entity_poly.type
_entity_poly.pdbx_seq_one_letter_code
_entity_poly.pdbx_strand_id
1 'polypeptide(L)'
;MGQRPPHRPAPPGPAPVRAPTRHLTRGPQDWPEPKRPVQTDVESEDDYEYEAVTGEFAGIPISEFVWARQHNRRMVLVWVAVILAITGLVATAAWTVGSNLDGLL
;
A
#
# COMPACT_ATOMS: atom_id res chain seq x y z
N MET A 1 7.08 -53.30 -31.30
CA MET A 1 6.66 -53.46 -29.89
C MET A 1 7.41 -52.43 -29.05
N GLY A 2 6.80 -51.28 -28.74
CA GLY A 2 7.42 -50.24 -27.90
C GLY A 2 6.83 -50.28 -26.49
N GLN A 3 7.67 -50.50 -25.48
CA GLN A 3 7.23 -50.56 -24.09
C GLN A 3 6.99 -49.16 -23.51
N ARG A 4 5.83 -48.96 -22.89
CA ARG A 4 5.44 -47.72 -22.20
C ARG A 4 6.12 -47.68 -20.82
N PRO A 5 6.77 -46.58 -20.42
CA PRO A 5 7.41 -46.50 -19.11
C PRO A 5 6.37 -46.53 -17.97
N PRO A 6 6.70 -47.11 -16.80
CA PRO A 6 5.77 -47.26 -15.69
C PRO A 6 5.34 -45.90 -15.14
N HIS A 7 4.04 -45.74 -14.89
CA HIS A 7 3.49 -44.57 -14.21
C HIS A 7 3.98 -44.55 -12.76
N ARG A 8 4.78 -43.54 -12.42
CA ARG A 8 5.14 -43.24 -11.03
C ARG A 8 3.90 -42.69 -10.33
N PRO A 9 3.46 -43.24 -9.18
CA PRO A 9 2.33 -42.67 -8.46
C PRO A 9 2.68 -41.23 -8.02
N ALA A 10 1.78 -40.30 -8.32
CA ALA A 10 1.87 -38.92 -7.87
C ALA A 10 1.79 -38.90 -6.33
N PRO A 11 2.59 -38.06 -5.64
CA PRO A 11 2.48 -37.90 -4.20
C PRO A 11 1.07 -37.43 -3.82
N PRO A 12 0.51 -37.90 -2.70
CA PRO A 12 -0.81 -37.47 -2.26
C PRO A 12 -0.83 -35.95 -2.05
N GLY A 13 -1.80 -35.28 -2.68
CA GLY A 13 -1.99 -33.85 -2.53
C GLY A 13 -2.34 -33.47 -1.09
N PRO A 14 -2.06 -32.23 -0.67
CA PRO A 14 -2.37 -31.77 0.68
C PRO A 14 -3.88 -31.86 0.95
N ALA A 15 -4.24 -32.36 2.14
CA ALA A 15 -5.63 -32.49 2.55
C ALA A 15 -6.32 -31.11 2.60
N PRO A 16 -7.62 -31.02 2.28
CA PRO A 16 -8.36 -29.77 2.33
C PRO A 16 -8.41 -29.24 3.78
N VAL A 17 -7.83 -28.07 3.99
CA VAL A 17 -7.70 -27.46 5.32
C VAL A 17 -8.91 -26.57 5.59
N ARG A 18 -9.55 -26.73 6.76
CA ARG A 18 -10.64 -25.84 7.20
C ARG A 18 -10.04 -24.53 7.71
N ALA A 19 -10.55 -23.39 7.21
CA ALA A 19 -10.09 -22.02 7.50
C ALA A 19 -8.66 -21.69 7.00
N PRO A 20 -8.43 -21.69 5.67
CA PRO A 20 -7.12 -21.42 5.06
C PRO A 20 -6.55 -20.03 5.40
N THR A 21 -7.40 -19.08 5.80
CA THR A 21 -6.98 -17.73 6.21
C THR A 21 -6.46 -17.63 7.65
N ARG A 22 -6.60 -18.69 8.47
CA ARG A 22 -6.03 -18.74 9.83
C ARG A 22 -4.60 -19.26 9.88
N HIS A 23 -4.08 -19.72 8.74
CA HIS A 23 -2.69 -20.08 8.62
C HIS A 23 -1.89 -18.79 8.47
N LEU A 24 -1.00 -18.51 9.42
CA LEU A 24 -0.02 -17.45 9.27
C LEU A 24 0.70 -17.67 7.95
N THR A 25 0.78 -16.62 7.14
CA THR A 25 1.63 -16.60 5.95
C THR A 25 3.01 -17.12 6.34
N ARG A 26 3.55 -17.99 5.49
CA ARG A 26 4.92 -18.52 5.50
C ARG A 26 5.87 -17.75 6.42
N GLY A 27 6.34 -18.40 7.50
CA GLY A 27 7.24 -17.78 8.47
C GLY A 27 8.60 -17.42 7.84
N PRO A 28 9.40 -16.55 8.46
CA PRO A 28 10.73 -16.17 7.96
C PRO A 28 11.61 -17.37 7.54
N GLN A 29 11.51 -18.48 8.28
CA GLN A 29 12.24 -19.73 8.02
C GLN A 29 11.68 -20.58 6.86
N ASP A 30 10.46 -20.34 6.41
CA ASP A 30 9.81 -21.15 5.37
C ASP A 30 10.04 -20.58 3.95
N TRP A 31 10.65 -19.38 3.85
CA TRP A 31 11.04 -18.80 2.57
C TRP A 31 12.22 -19.57 1.99
N PRO A 32 12.20 -19.96 0.70
CA PRO A 32 13.40 -20.47 0.06
C PRO A 32 14.46 -19.37 0.16
N GLU A 33 15.55 -19.69 0.85
CA GLU A 33 16.67 -18.76 0.98
C GLU A 33 17.09 -18.33 -0.42
N PRO A 34 17.13 -17.01 -0.70
CA PRO A 34 17.58 -16.53 -2.00
C PRO A 34 18.94 -17.16 -2.25
N LYS A 35 19.08 -17.94 -3.33
CA LYS A 35 20.39 -18.44 -3.76
C LYS A 35 21.24 -17.21 -4.04
N ARG A 36 22.02 -16.79 -3.05
CA ARG A 36 23.04 -15.76 -3.20
C ARG A 36 23.95 -16.29 -4.31
N PRO A 37 24.05 -15.63 -5.47
CA PRO A 37 25.08 -16.00 -6.43
C PRO A 37 26.41 -15.96 -5.67
N VAL A 38 27.20 -17.03 -5.80
CA VAL A 38 28.52 -17.13 -5.18
C VAL A 38 29.35 -15.99 -5.76
N GLN A 39 29.36 -14.85 -5.09
CA GLN A 39 30.23 -13.73 -5.39
C GLN A 39 31.58 -14.10 -4.79
N THR A 40 32.51 -14.45 -5.67
CA THR A 40 33.93 -14.59 -5.39
C THR A 40 34.40 -13.34 -4.64
N ASP A 41 34.91 -13.57 -3.43
CA ASP A 41 35.58 -12.65 -2.51
C ASP A 41 35.98 -11.28 -3.11
N VAL A 42 35.15 -10.26 -2.91
CA VAL A 42 35.61 -8.88 -2.71
C VAL A 42 34.68 -8.22 -1.69
N GLU A 43 35.21 -8.05 -0.49
CA GLU A 43 34.61 -7.31 0.61
C GLU A 43 34.58 -5.83 0.24
N SER A 44 33.40 -5.33 -0.13
CA SER A 44 33.10 -3.90 -0.27
C SER A 44 31.90 -3.61 0.63
N GLU A 45 32.14 -3.04 1.81
CA GLU A 45 31.12 -2.62 2.78
C GLU A 45 30.38 -1.32 2.39
N ASP A 46 30.45 -0.90 1.12
CA ASP A 46 29.88 0.36 0.67
C ASP A 46 28.55 0.15 -0.09
N ASP A 47 27.48 0.68 0.52
CA ASP A 47 26.16 0.96 -0.05
C ASP A 47 25.47 -0.17 -0.84
N TYR A 48 24.88 -1.11 -0.10
CA TYR A 48 23.66 -1.78 -0.58
C TYR A 48 22.46 -0.86 -0.35
N GLU A 49 22.32 0.19 -1.16
CA GLU A 49 21.02 0.84 -1.32
C GLU A 49 20.03 -0.22 -1.81
N TYR A 50 19.04 -0.52 -0.97
CA TYR A 50 18.00 -1.49 -1.29
C TYR A 50 17.11 -0.92 -2.40
N GLU A 51 17.51 -1.12 -3.65
CA GLU A 51 16.69 -0.78 -4.80
C GLU A 51 15.46 -1.70 -4.76
N ALA A 52 14.28 -1.11 -4.54
CA ALA A 52 13.03 -1.86 -4.49
C ALA A 52 12.71 -2.38 -5.90
N VAL A 53 13.29 -3.53 -6.27
CA VAL A 53 13.16 -4.19 -7.59
C VAL A 53 11.70 -4.51 -7.97
N THR A 54 10.77 -4.44 -7.03
CA THR A 54 9.34 -4.59 -7.30
C THR A 54 8.62 -3.26 -7.11
N GLY A 55 8.57 -2.43 -8.16
CA GLY A 55 7.69 -1.26 -8.22
C GLY A 55 6.20 -1.61 -8.32
N GLU A 56 5.88 -2.90 -8.41
CA GLU A 56 4.56 -3.46 -8.67
C GLU A 56 4.19 -4.49 -7.59
N PHE A 57 3.01 -4.35 -6.98
CA PHE A 57 2.43 -5.36 -6.11
C PHE A 57 1.19 -5.94 -6.78
N ALA A 58 1.21 -7.25 -7.11
CA ALA A 58 0.10 -7.96 -7.74
C ALA A 58 -0.39 -7.39 -9.09
N GLY A 59 0.48 -6.71 -9.85
CA GLY A 59 0.08 -6.02 -11.08
C GLY A 59 -0.62 -4.68 -10.85
N ILE A 60 -0.42 -4.09 -9.65
CA ILE A 60 -0.76 -2.71 -9.35
C ILE A 60 0.51 -1.96 -8.92
N PRO A 61 0.80 -0.77 -9.49
CA PRO A 61 2.00 -0.01 -9.13
C PRO A 61 1.92 0.47 -7.69
N ILE A 62 3.03 0.35 -6.96
CA ILE A 62 3.13 0.79 -5.56
C ILE A 62 2.79 2.27 -5.37
N SER A 63 3.03 3.09 -6.40
CA SER A 63 2.64 4.51 -6.41
C SER A 63 1.12 4.73 -6.29
N GLU A 64 0.29 3.80 -6.77
CA GLU A 64 -1.17 3.86 -6.67
C GLU A 64 -1.64 3.60 -5.23
N PHE A 65 -0.98 2.68 -4.52
CA PHE A 65 -1.25 2.44 -3.09
C PHE A 65 -0.81 3.62 -2.21
N VAL A 66 0.30 4.29 -2.56
CA VAL A 66 0.75 5.52 -1.88
C VAL A 66 -0.24 6.66 -2.12
N TRP A 67 -0.76 6.77 -3.35
CA TRP A 67 -1.77 7.74 -3.72
C TRP A 67 -3.06 7.56 -2.89
N ALA A 68 -3.54 6.32 -2.76
CA ALA A 68 -4.74 6.00 -1.99
C ALA A 68 -4.64 6.40 -0.50
N ARG A 69 -3.47 6.28 0.13
CA ARG A 69 -3.29 6.61 1.56
C ARG A 69 -2.95 8.07 1.82
N GLN A 70 -2.21 8.73 0.94
CA GLN A 70 -1.83 10.14 1.11
C GLN A 70 -2.95 11.10 0.73
N HIS A 71 -3.81 10.73 -0.23
CA HIS A 71 -4.93 11.57 -0.65
C HIS A 71 -5.84 11.91 0.53
N ASN A 72 -6.09 10.95 1.42
CA ASN A 72 -6.96 11.15 2.58
C ASN A 72 -6.41 12.22 3.55
N ARG A 73 -5.09 12.29 3.76
CA ARG A 73 -4.48 13.31 4.63
C ARG A 73 -4.61 14.71 4.05
N ARG A 74 -4.39 14.87 2.73
CA ARG A 74 -4.49 16.18 2.07
C ARG A 74 -5.94 16.63 1.92
N MET A 75 -6.87 15.69 1.69
CA MET A 75 -8.30 15.98 1.55
C MET A 75 -8.91 16.59 2.82
N VAL A 76 -8.52 16.11 4.01
CA VAL A 76 -8.98 16.68 5.29
C VAL A 76 -8.57 18.14 5.43
N LEU A 77 -7.32 18.48 5.13
CA LEU A 77 -6.83 19.86 5.21
C LEU A 77 -7.56 20.78 4.22
N VAL A 78 -7.81 20.29 3.00
CA VAL A 78 -8.61 21.03 2.01
C VAL A 78 -10.02 21.27 2.52
N TRP A 79 -10.68 20.24 3.06
CA TRP A 79 -12.02 20.38 3.61
C TRP A 79 -12.09 21.37 4.79
N VAL A 80 -11.11 21.31 5.70
CA VAL A 80 -11.00 22.27 6.81
C VAL A 80 -10.83 23.69 6.29
N ALA A 81 -9.94 23.90 5.30
CA ALA A 81 -9.73 25.20 4.69
C ALA A 81 -11.01 25.75 4.02
N VAL A 82 -11.76 24.89 3.31
CA VAL A 82 -13.05 25.25 2.69
C VAL A 82 -14.06 25.69 3.74
N ILE A 83 -14.23 24.92 4.83
CA ILE A 83 -15.16 25.27 5.90
C ILE A 83 -14.77 26.61 6.55
N LEU A 84 -13.48 26.80 6.84
CA LEU A 84 -12.98 28.05 7.44
C LEU A 84 -13.20 29.24 6.50
N ALA A 85 -12.95 29.08 5.20
CA ALA A 85 -13.16 30.13 4.21
C ALA A 85 -14.64 30.52 4.12
N ILE A 86 -15.55 29.55 4.05
CA ILE A 86 -17.00 29.80 4.02
C ILE A 86 -17.45 30.50 5.31
N THR A 87 -16.99 30.02 6.46
CA THR A 87 -17.34 30.59 7.76
C THR A 87 -16.88 32.04 7.89
N GLY A 88 -15.64 32.34 7.50
CA GLY A 88 -15.11 33.71 7.48
C GLY A 88 -15.87 34.62 6.53
N LEU A 89 -16.27 34.12 5.36
CA LEU A 89 -17.07 34.87 4.40
C LEU A 89 -18.46 35.21 4.99
N VAL A 90 -19.14 34.22 5.58
CA VAL A 90 -20.44 34.43 6.24
C VAL A 90 -20.33 35.42 7.40
N ALA A 91 -19.30 35.28 8.25
CA ALA A 91 -19.07 36.20 9.37
C ALA A 91 -18.86 37.64 8.89
N THR A 92 -18.07 37.82 7.82
CA THR A 92 -17.83 39.14 7.22
C THR A 92 -19.11 39.74 6.64
N ALA A 93 -19.90 38.94 5.93
CA ALA A 93 -21.18 39.37 5.37
C ALA A 93 -22.17 39.76 6.48
N ALA A 94 -22.31 38.94 7.52
CA ALA A 94 -23.19 39.22 8.66
C ALA A 94 -22.76 40.48 9.40
N TRP A 95 -21.46 40.67 9.62
CA TRP A 95 -20.93 41.89 10.25
C TRP A 95 -21.19 43.13 9.39
N THR A 96 -21.04 43.01 8.08
CA THR A 96 -21.30 44.10 7.13
C THR A 96 -22.78 44.47 7.15
N VAL A 97 -23.69 43.49 7.06
CA VAL A 97 -25.13 43.76 7.10
C VAL A 97 -25.53 44.33 8.46
N GLY A 98 -25.08 43.72 9.57
CA GLY A 98 -25.37 44.18 10.92
C GLY A 98 -24.95 45.63 11.18
N SER A 99 -23.75 46.03 10.74
CA SER A 99 -23.27 47.40 10.89
C SER A 99 -24.00 48.43 10.03
N ASN A 100 -24.57 48.01 8.88
CA ASN A 100 -25.37 48.90 8.03
C ASN A 100 -26.84 49.00 8.46
N LEU A 101 -27.35 48.03 9.23
CA LEU A 101 -28.73 48.05 9.76
C LEU A 101 -28.95 49.14 10.82
N ASP A 102 -27.91 49.53 11.54
CA ASP A 102 -27.95 50.60 12.55
C ASP A 102 -28.23 51.98 11.93
N GLY A 103 -28.04 52.13 10.61
CA GLY A 103 -28.40 53.35 9.88
C GLY A 103 -29.86 53.41 9.42
N LEU A 104 -30.64 52.33 9.60
CA LEU A 104 -32.06 52.25 9.19
C LEU A 104 -33.05 52.26 10.37
N LEU A 105 -32.56 52.18 11.61
CA LEU A 105 -33.34 52.30 12.86
C LEU A 105 -33.11 53.67 13.50
#